data_AF-A0A085LJ71-F1
#
_entry.id   AF-A0A085LJ71-F1
#
_cell.length_a   1.000
_cell.length_b   1.000
_cell.length_c   1.000
_cell.angle_alpha   90.00
_cell.angle_beta   90.00
_cell.angle_gamma   90.00
#
_symmetry.space_group_name_H-M   'P 1'
#
loop_
_entity.id
_entity.type
_entity.pdbx_description
1 polymer ?
#
loop_
_entity_poly.entity_id
_entity_poly.type
_entity_poly.pdbx_seq_one_letter_code
_entity_poly.pdbx_strand_id
1 'polypeptide(L)'
;FFLVGIDVRPNTSIVDARAYSIEEASISRLILDLDSGDKLRTDHVVMAIGVEPNVELAKKSGLQLDETNGGIICDIELNCAPDVYAAGDCCSYYDFKTGHKRVEHHSHAEKSGALAGNNMSGAGKPYSYLSQFSSGLGPSVTFVAVGEVSSSLPTVGYFKGFKGGNEGISLPGGPNQLFKPGSPADFSKGVVFYFRDQHIVGVLLWNLPRGVPVARGLLTGEKTQREPNEAVKLFEL
;
A
#
# COMPACT_ATOMS: atom_id res chain seq x y z
N PHE A 1 4.61 -9.10 17.65
CA PHE A 1 5.41 -7.99 17.08
C PHE A 1 4.48 -6.83 16.79
N PHE A 2 4.42 -5.87 17.70
CA PHE A 2 3.81 -4.56 17.49
C PHE A 2 4.84 -3.53 17.96
N LEU A 3 4.84 -2.35 17.34
CA LEU A 3 5.74 -1.24 17.61
C LEU A 3 5.81 -0.96 19.13
N VAL A 4 6.85 -1.46 19.81
CA VAL A 4 6.94 -1.40 21.27
C VAL A 4 7.12 0.06 21.69
N GLY A 5 6.20 0.56 22.53
CA GLY A 5 6.24 1.93 23.06
C GLY A 5 5.51 2.98 22.21
N ILE A 6 4.82 2.61 21.13
CA ILE A 6 3.98 3.53 20.37
C ILE A 6 2.54 3.48 20.89
N ASP A 7 2.01 4.63 21.30
CA ASP A 7 0.58 4.80 21.60
C ASP A 7 -0.20 4.91 20.29
N VAL A 8 -0.93 3.85 19.94
CA VAL A 8 -1.75 3.79 18.72
C VAL A 8 -3.21 4.02 19.10
N ARG A 9 -3.81 5.07 18.54
CA ARG A 9 -5.19 5.46 18.79
C ARG A 9 -6.07 5.26 17.55
N PRO A 10 -6.64 4.06 17.33
CA PRO A 10 -7.60 3.84 16.26
C PRO A 10 -8.91 4.59 16.56
N ASN A 11 -9.78 4.74 15.55
CA ASN A 11 -11.09 5.40 15.69
C ASN A 11 -10.99 6.81 16.30
N THR A 12 -9.91 7.53 15.98
CA THR A 12 -9.63 8.87 16.49
C THR A 12 -9.43 9.80 15.31
N SER A 13 -10.16 10.92 15.29
CA SER A 13 -9.99 11.98 14.30
C SER A 13 -9.47 13.24 14.98
N ILE A 14 -8.54 13.94 14.31
CA ILE A 14 -8.09 15.27 14.77
C ILE A 14 -9.04 16.30 14.14
N VAL A 15 -9.68 17.12 14.97
CA VAL A 15 -10.64 18.14 14.53
C VAL A 15 -10.04 19.55 14.50
N ASP A 16 -9.03 19.82 15.34
CA ASP A 16 -8.31 21.09 15.36
C ASP A 16 -6.87 20.90 15.88
N ALA A 17 -5.99 21.81 15.50
CA ALA A 17 -4.60 21.83 15.92
C ALA A 17 -4.11 23.27 16.15
N ARG A 18 -3.57 23.54 17.34
CA ARG A 18 -3.06 24.89 17.68
C ARG A 18 -1.74 24.82 18.43
N ALA A 19 -0.93 25.87 18.23
CA ALA A 19 0.28 26.07 19.01
C ALA A 19 -0.05 26.79 20.34
N TYR A 20 0.68 26.46 21.40
CA TYR A 20 0.67 27.21 22.66
C TYR A 20 2.10 27.45 23.16
N SER A 21 2.29 28.59 23.81
CA SER A 21 3.58 28.96 24.43
C SER A 21 3.47 28.78 25.95
N ILE A 22 4.57 28.38 26.58
CA ILE A 22 4.70 28.35 28.04
C ILE A 22 5.55 29.57 28.40
N GLU A 23 5.04 30.49 29.21
CA GLU A 23 5.63 31.83 29.44
C GLU A 23 7.11 31.82 29.88
N GLU A 24 7.60 30.72 30.45
CA GLU A 24 9.01 30.54 30.87
C GLU A 24 9.92 29.83 29.84
N ALA A 25 9.37 29.32 28.74
CA ALA A 25 10.13 28.60 27.72
C ALA A 25 9.84 29.15 26.32
N SER A 26 10.89 29.45 25.55
CA SER A 26 10.81 29.84 24.14
C SER A 26 10.38 28.70 23.19
N ILE A 27 9.65 27.71 23.71
CA ILE A 27 9.27 26.48 23.00
C ILE A 27 7.76 26.52 22.76
N SER A 28 7.37 26.64 21.50
CA SER A 28 5.99 26.43 21.06
C SER A 28 5.68 24.94 21.04
N ARG A 29 4.65 24.51 21.77
CA ARG A 29 4.11 23.13 21.73
C ARG A 29 2.80 23.09 20.96
N LEU A 30 2.39 21.89 20.56
CA LEU A 30 1.11 21.66 19.87
C LEU A 30 0.10 20.99 20.80
N ILE A 31 -1.16 21.39 20.63
CA ILE A 31 -2.31 20.70 21.20
C ILE A 31 -3.30 20.40 20.08
N LEU A 32 -3.67 19.12 19.98
CA LEU A 32 -4.60 18.57 19.01
C LEU A 32 -5.91 18.27 19.74
N ASP A 33 -7.00 18.81 19.24
CA ASP A 33 -8.33 18.44 19.72
C ASP A 33 -8.81 17.21 18.94
N LEU A 34 -9.30 16.22 19.67
CA LEU A 34 -9.82 14.97 19.13
C LEU A 34 -11.34 15.04 19.00
N ASP A 35 -11.90 14.25 18.11
CA ASP A 35 -13.35 14.08 17.93
C ASP A 35 -14.08 13.58 19.19
N SER A 36 -13.37 12.88 20.08
CA SER A 36 -13.87 12.50 21.41
C SER A 36 -14.06 13.67 22.37
N GLY A 37 -13.49 14.84 22.07
CA GLY A 37 -13.36 15.99 22.97
C GLY A 37 -12.06 15.97 23.81
N ASP A 38 -11.28 14.90 23.74
CA ASP A 38 -9.97 14.84 24.39
C ASP A 38 -8.93 15.73 23.71
N LYS A 39 -7.85 16.04 24.43
CA LYS A 39 -6.75 16.86 23.93
C LYS A 39 -5.43 16.11 23.99
N LEU A 40 -4.73 16.04 22.86
CA LEU A 40 -3.40 15.44 22.76
C LEU A 40 -2.34 16.53 22.66
N ARG A 41 -1.36 16.52 23.56
CA ARG A 41 -0.21 17.44 23.53
C ARG A 41 0.98 16.75 22.91
N THR A 42 1.67 17.43 22.00
CA THR A 42 2.88 16.93 21.35
C THR A 42 3.82 18.08 21.00
N ASP A 43 5.09 17.78 20.83
CA ASP A 43 6.09 18.75 20.36
C ASP A 43 6.09 18.84 18.82
N HIS A 44 5.79 17.73 18.13
CA HIS A 44 5.77 17.64 16.68
C HIS A 44 4.62 16.78 16.16
N VAL A 45 4.20 17.08 14.92
CA VAL A 45 3.22 16.31 14.16
C VAL A 45 3.82 15.97 12.80
N VAL A 46 3.67 14.71 12.40
CA VAL A 46 3.98 14.24 11.04
C VAL A 46 2.66 13.78 10.43
N MET A 47 2.30 14.33 9.26
CA MET A 47 1.09 13.95 8.53
C MET A 47 1.44 12.96 7.42
N ALA A 48 0.77 11.81 7.42
CA ALA A 48 0.92 10.76 6.41
C ALA A 48 -0.47 10.25 5.97
N ILE A 49 -1.27 11.16 5.40
CA ILE A 49 -2.70 10.95 5.07
C ILE A 49 -2.97 10.75 3.56
N GLY A 50 -1.95 10.37 2.80
CA GLY A 50 -2.00 10.25 1.34
C GLY A 50 -1.40 11.45 0.62
N VAL A 51 -1.43 11.41 -0.71
CA VAL A 51 -0.86 12.47 -1.57
C VAL A 51 -1.85 12.84 -2.68
N GLU A 52 -1.79 14.09 -3.12
CA GLU A 52 -2.46 14.54 -4.34
C GLU A 52 -1.44 14.60 -5.49
N PRO A 53 -1.79 14.13 -6.70
CA PRO A 53 -0.88 14.19 -7.83
C PRO A 53 -0.64 15.65 -8.25
N ASN A 54 0.63 15.99 -8.50
CA ASN A 54 0.99 17.33 -8.97
C ASN A 54 0.62 17.51 -10.45
N VAL A 55 -0.54 18.11 -10.70
CA VAL A 55 -1.13 18.26 -12.05
C VAL A 55 -1.26 19.72 -12.51
N GLU A 56 -0.63 20.68 -11.82
CA GLU A 56 -0.80 22.09 -12.11
C GLU A 56 -0.38 22.46 -13.55
N LEU A 57 0.76 21.91 -14.00
CA LEU A 57 1.27 22.12 -15.35
C LEU A 57 0.32 21.53 -16.41
N ALA A 58 -0.16 20.30 -16.17
CA ALA A 58 -1.06 19.59 -17.07
C ALA A 58 -2.39 20.35 -17.22
N LYS A 59 -2.96 20.82 -16.10
CA LYS A 59 -4.17 21.63 -16.07
C LYS A 59 -4.01 22.92 -16.88
N LYS A 60 -2.92 23.67 -16.65
CA LYS A 60 -2.63 24.92 -17.39
C LYS A 60 -2.41 24.70 -18.88
N SER A 61 -1.97 23.50 -19.26
CA SER A 61 -1.72 23.10 -20.65
C SER A 61 -2.95 22.51 -21.35
N GLY A 62 -4.09 22.41 -20.66
CA GLY A 62 -5.32 21.84 -21.21
C GLY A 62 -5.31 20.32 -21.36
N LEU A 63 -4.38 19.62 -20.69
CA LEU A 63 -4.36 18.16 -20.66
C LEU A 63 -5.54 17.63 -19.84
N GLN A 64 -6.06 16.48 -20.25
CA GLN A 64 -7.15 15.83 -19.54
C GLN A 64 -6.67 15.28 -18.19
N LEU A 65 -7.48 15.52 -17.16
CA LEU A 65 -7.23 15.04 -15.81
C LEU A 65 -8.30 14.02 -15.44
N ASP A 66 -7.92 13.03 -14.64
CA ASP A 66 -8.84 12.02 -14.14
C ASP A 66 -9.58 12.55 -12.92
N GLU A 67 -10.87 12.85 -13.07
CA GLU A 67 -11.71 13.37 -11.99
C GLU A 67 -12.02 12.33 -10.91
N THR A 68 -11.86 11.04 -11.21
CA THR A 68 -12.20 9.94 -10.29
C THR A 68 -10.97 9.48 -9.50
N ASN A 69 -9.84 9.24 -10.19
CA ASN A 69 -8.63 8.70 -9.57
C ASN A 69 -7.55 9.77 -9.30
N GLY A 70 -7.71 10.97 -9.87
CA GLY A 70 -6.67 11.99 -9.93
C GLY A 70 -5.58 11.68 -10.95
N GLY A 71 -4.78 12.70 -11.29
CA GLY A 71 -3.64 12.55 -12.21
C GLY A 71 -3.97 12.90 -13.65
N ILE A 72 -2.97 12.77 -14.51
CA ILE A 72 -3.02 13.07 -15.93
C ILE A 72 -3.48 11.81 -16.68
N ILE A 73 -4.57 11.92 -17.44
CA ILE A 73 -5.09 10.80 -18.23
C ILE A 73 -4.06 10.47 -19.32
N CYS A 74 -3.63 9.21 -19.35
CA CYS A 74 -2.72 8.70 -20.38
C CYS A 74 -3.28 7.48 -21.08
N ASP A 75 -3.01 7.37 -22.38
CA ASP A 75 -3.39 6.19 -23.16
C ASP A 75 -2.59 4.93 -22.75
N ILE A 76 -2.79 3.84 -23.49
CA ILE A 76 -2.11 2.56 -23.21
C ILE A 76 -0.59 2.66 -23.37
N GLU A 77 -0.06 3.63 -24.10
CA GLU A 77 1.37 3.86 -24.32
C GLU A 77 1.96 4.95 -23.41
N LEU A 78 1.17 5.43 -22.44
CA LEU A 78 1.50 6.51 -21.50
C LEU A 78 1.54 7.92 -22.13
N ASN A 79 0.98 8.12 -23.33
CA ASN A 79 0.84 9.44 -23.92
C ASN A 79 -0.34 10.19 -23.29
N CYS A 80 -0.17 11.49 -23.04
CA CYS A 80 -1.25 12.39 -22.63
C CYS A 80 -1.51 13.51 -23.64
N ALA A 81 -0.60 13.72 -24.59
CA ALA A 81 -0.74 14.58 -25.78
C ALA A 81 0.33 14.16 -26.81
N PRO A 82 0.27 14.66 -28.07
CA PRO A 82 1.34 14.41 -29.04
C PRO A 82 2.72 14.77 -28.47
N ASP A 83 3.63 13.81 -28.47
CA ASP A 83 4.99 13.91 -27.95
C ASP A 83 5.10 14.24 -26.44
N VAL A 84 4.01 14.09 -25.68
CA VAL A 84 3.98 14.32 -24.22
C VAL A 84 3.50 13.07 -23.49
N TYR A 85 4.31 12.62 -22.52
CA TYR A 85 4.05 11.43 -21.71
C TYR A 85 3.99 11.79 -20.23
N ALA A 86 3.27 10.98 -19.45
CA ALA A 86 3.34 11.01 -17.99
C ALA A 86 3.66 9.61 -17.44
N ALA A 87 4.32 9.57 -16.28
CA ALA A 87 4.73 8.34 -15.61
C ALA A 87 4.74 8.54 -14.09
N GLY A 88 4.69 7.44 -13.34
CA GLY A 88 4.67 7.45 -11.88
C GLY A 88 3.40 8.08 -11.30
N ASP A 89 3.53 8.68 -10.12
CA ASP A 89 2.40 9.03 -9.26
C ASP A 89 1.42 10.06 -9.87
N CYS A 90 1.86 10.86 -10.86
CA CYS A 90 1.00 11.81 -11.54
C CYS A 90 0.22 11.21 -12.71
N CYS A 91 0.47 9.95 -13.09
CA CYS A 91 -0.10 9.29 -14.25
C CYS A 91 -1.36 8.50 -13.89
N SER A 92 -2.50 8.85 -14.49
CA SER A 92 -3.66 7.95 -14.56
C SER A 92 -3.56 7.13 -15.85
N TYR A 93 -2.91 5.97 -15.75
CA TYR A 93 -2.67 5.09 -16.88
C TYR A 93 -3.88 4.17 -17.12
N TYR A 94 -4.05 3.73 -18.37
CA TYR A 94 -5.10 2.80 -18.72
C TYR A 94 -4.69 1.35 -18.42
N ASP A 95 -5.47 0.64 -17.60
CA ASP A 95 -5.37 -0.80 -17.40
C ASP A 95 -6.57 -1.49 -18.06
N PHE A 96 -6.31 -2.50 -18.91
CA PHE A 96 -7.36 -3.19 -19.66
C PHE A 96 -8.45 -3.85 -18.79
N LYS A 97 -8.16 -4.17 -17.53
CA LYS A 97 -9.11 -4.84 -16.63
C LYS A 97 -9.88 -3.85 -15.78
N THR A 98 -9.24 -2.77 -15.35
CA THR A 98 -9.80 -1.84 -14.37
C THR A 98 -10.10 -0.46 -14.94
N GLY A 99 -9.82 -0.21 -16.22
CA GLY A 99 -9.86 1.11 -16.80
C GLY A 99 -8.73 2.00 -16.29
N HIS A 100 -8.94 3.31 -16.34
CA HIS A 100 -7.98 4.27 -15.80
C HIS A 100 -7.79 4.10 -14.29
N LYS A 101 -6.54 4.14 -13.86
CA LYS A 101 -6.17 4.16 -12.44
C LYS A 101 -4.84 4.86 -12.22
N ARG A 102 -4.63 5.26 -10.97
CA ARG A 102 -3.41 5.86 -10.45
C ARG A 102 -2.91 5.04 -9.26
N VAL A 103 -1.60 4.85 -9.15
CA VAL A 103 -0.99 4.13 -8.02
C VAL A 103 0.27 4.85 -7.54
N GLU A 104 0.54 4.79 -6.24
CA GLU A 104 1.68 5.44 -5.57
C GLU A 104 2.76 4.41 -5.26
N HIS A 105 3.24 3.74 -6.30
CA HIS A 105 4.15 2.61 -6.16
C HIS A 105 5.50 2.93 -6.79
N HIS A 106 6.58 2.70 -6.05
CA HIS A 106 7.95 2.76 -6.58
C HIS A 106 8.09 1.91 -7.87
N SER A 107 7.57 0.68 -7.86
CA SER A 107 7.66 -0.20 -9.02
C SER A 107 6.88 0.31 -10.24
N HIS A 108 5.78 1.05 -10.03
CA HIS A 108 5.07 1.72 -11.11
C HIS A 108 5.91 2.87 -11.68
N ALA A 109 6.43 3.75 -10.83
CA ALA A 109 7.25 4.88 -11.28
C ALA A 109 8.47 4.42 -12.10
N GLU A 110 9.16 3.37 -11.64
CA GLU A 110 10.30 2.80 -12.37
C GLU A 110 9.89 2.23 -13.74
N LYS A 111 8.86 1.38 -13.79
CA LYS A 111 8.48 0.69 -15.03
C LYS A 111 7.75 1.60 -16.02
N SER A 112 6.89 2.49 -15.56
CA SER A 112 6.22 3.47 -16.40
C SER A 112 7.20 4.51 -16.94
N GLY A 113 8.15 4.98 -16.13
CA GLY A 113 9.19 5.90 -16.58
C GLY A 113 10.08 5.29 -17.68
N ALA A 114 10.52 4.04 -17.48
CA ALA A 114 11.27 3.32 -18.50
C ALA A 114 10.46 3.10 -19.79
N LEU A 115 9.17 2.77 -19.68
CA LEU A 115 8.31 2.61 -20.85
C LEU A 115 8.07 3.93 -21.58
N ALA A 116 7.78 5.01 -20.86
CA ALA A 116 7.58 6.33 -21.44
C ALA A 116 8.83 6.76 -22.23
N GLY A 117 10.03 6.58 -21.66
CA GLY A 117 11.29 6.85 -22.37
C GLY A 117 11.47 6.00 -23.62
N ASN A 118 11.11 4.71 -23.58
CA ASN A 118 11.15 3.85 -24.76
C ASN A 118 10.14 4.31 -25.83
N ASN A 119 8.94 4.71 -25.43
CA ASN A 119 7.91 5.16 -26.36
C ASN A 119 8.24 6.52 -26.99
N MET A 120 8.84 7.43 -26.21
CA MET A 120 9.46 8.67 -26.71
C MET A 120 10.54 8.39 -27.78
N SER A 121 11.19 7.21 -27.74
CA SER A 121 12.16 6.77 -28.75
C SER A 121 11.57 5.94 -29.89
N GLY A 122 10.23 5.90 -30.02
CA GLY A 122 9.53 5.24 -31.11
C GLY A 122 9.18 3.77 -30.88
N ALA A 123 9.22 3.28 -29.64
CA ALA A 123 8.90 1.87 -29.36
C ALA A 123 7.41 1.52 -29.50
N GLY A 124 6.49 2.45 -29.22
CA GLY A 124 5.03 2.24 -29.34
C GLY A 124 4.52 1.03 -28.56
N LYS A 125 4.94 0.86 -27.31
CA LYS A 125 4.61 -0.31 -26.48
C LYS A 125 3.56 0.01 -25.43
N PRO A 126 2.58 -0.88 -25.20
CA PRO A 126 1.58 -0.67 -24.16
C PRO A 126 2.13 -0.92 -22.76
N TYR A 127 1.60 -0.21 -21.77
CA TYR A 127 1.88 -0.40 -20.35
C TYR A 127 1.03 -1.52 -19.77
N SER A 128 1.60 -2.73 -19.72
CA SER A 128 0.96 -3.94 -19.22
C SER A 128 1.52 -4.41 -17.87
N TYR A 129 2.37 -3.60 -17.23
CA TYR A 129 3.03 -4.00 -15.98
C TYR A 129 2.07 -3.92 -14.80
N LEU A 130 1.82 -5.08 -14.18
CA LEU A 130 1.10 -5.15 -12.91
C LEU A 130 2.00 -4.75 -11.75
N SER A 131 1.84 -3.50 -11.33
CA SER A 131 2.59 -2.90 -10.22
C SER A 131 2.36 -3.62 -8.89
N GLN A 132 3.39 -3.61 -8.05
CA GLN A 132 3.33 -4.06 -6.67
C GLN A 132 3.67 -2.92 -5.70
N PHE A 133 3.10 -2.98 -4.51
CA PHE A 133 3.47 -2.16 -3.36
C PHE A 133 4.17 -3.01 -2.32
N SER A 134 5.18 -2.48 -1.65
CA SER A 134 5.89 -3.21 -0.59
C SER A 134 6.14 -2.29 0.59
N SER A 135 5.90 -2.80 1.79
CA SER A 135 6.13 -2.09 3.06
C SER A 135 6.80 -3.01 4.06
N GLY A 136 7.81 -2.50 4.75
CA GLY A 136 8.52 -3.21 5.81
C GLY A 136 8.35 -2.48 7.14
N LEU A 137 8.01 -3.20 8.19
CA LEU A 137 7.99 -2.70 9.56
C LEU A 137 9.14 -3.33 10.34
N GLY A 138 10.26 -2.61 10.38
CA GLY A 138 11.51 -3.14 10.91
C GLY A 138 12.02 -4.36 10.11
N PRO A 139 12.85 -5.22 10.72
CA PRO A 139 13.50 -6.32 10.01
C PRO A 139 12.62 -7.57 9.85
N SER A 140 11.48 -7.65 10.52
CA SER A 140 10.75 -8.93 10.73
C SER A 140 9.37 -8.99 10.11
N VAL A 141 8.83 -7.85 9.65
CA VAL A 141 7.48 -7.77 9.10
C VAL A 141 7.53 -7.10 7.73
N THR A 142 7.05 -7.81 6.73
CA THR A 142 6.97 -7.34 5.35
C THR A 142 5.59 -7.60 4.79
N PHE A 143 5.06 -6.62 4.07
CA PHE A 143 3.83 -6.71 3.31
C PHE A 143 4.12 -6.43 1.85
N VAL A 144 3.53 -7.22 0.95
CA VAL A 144 3.54 -6.94 -0.48
C VAL A 144 2.11 -7.06 -1.02
N ALA A 145 1.62 -6.01 -1.65
CA ALA A 145 0.31 -5.97 -2.29
C ALA A 145 0.46 -5.98 -3.81
N VAL A 146 -0.36 -6.77 -4.49
CA VAL A 146 -0.44 -6.85 -5.96
C VAL A 146 -1.91 -6.85 -6.38
N GLY A 147 -2.28 -6.02 -7.36
CA GLY A 147 -3.66 -5.89 -7.81
C GLY A 147 -4.53 -4.98 -6.94
N GLU A 148 -5.83 -5.20 -6.96
CA GLU A 148 -6.83 -4.43 -6.21
C GLU A 148 -6.93 -4.93 -4.76
N VAL A 149 -6.37 -4.17 -3.82
CA VAL A 149 -6.31 -4.53 -2.40
C VAL A 149 -7.09 -3.49 -1.60
N SER A 150 -8.39 -3.75 -1.37
CA SER A 150 -9.27 -2.91 -0.57
C SER A 150 -9.99 -3.75 0.49
N SER A 151 -10.01 -3.28 1.74
CA SER A 151 -10.71 -3.96 2.84
C SER A 151 -12.24 -4.00 2.67
N SER A 152 -12.80 -3.23 1.73
CA SER A 152 -14.22 -3.28 1.39
C SER A 152 -14.60 -4.47 0.50
N LEU A 153 -13.62 -5.12 -0.12
CA LEU A 153 -13.85 -6.28 -0.98
C LEU A 153 -13.99 -7.55 -0.13
N PRO A 154 -14.76 -8.55 -0.58
CA PRO A 154 -14.73 -9.88 0.00
C PRO A 154 -13.30 -10.45 -0.02
N THR A 155 -12.89 -11.07 1.09
CA THR A 155 -11.54 -11.62 1.25
C THR A 155 -11.53 -13.03 1.81
N VAL A 156 -10.47 -13.77 1.49
CA VAL A 156 -10.13 -15.05 2.14
C VAL A 156 -8.66 -15.01 2.52
N GLY A 157 -8.36 -15.19 3.80
CA GLY A 157 -7.00 -15.18 4.34
C GLY A 157 -6.55 -16.58 4.79
N TYR A 158 -5.31 -16.93 4.44
CA TYR A 158 -4.63 -18.14 4.91
C TYR A 158 -3.36 -17.76 5.64
N PHE A 159 -3.21 -18.27 6.86
CA PHE A 159 -2.13 -17.90 7.75
C PHE A 159 -1.46 -19.14 8.32
N LYS A 160 -0.14 -19.08 8.49
CA LYS A 160 0.63 -20.18 9.09
C LYS A 160 1.23 -19.79 10.43
N GLY A 161 0.95 -20.62 11.42
CA GLY A 161 1.45 -20.47 12.77
C GLY A 161 2.96 -20.67 12.86
N PHE A 162 3.59 -20.18 13.93
CA PHE A 162 4.88 -20.72 14.36
C PHE A 162 4.68 -22.19 14.73
N LYS A 163 5.31 -23.14 14.04
CA LYS A 163 5.20 -24.58 14.41
C LYS A 163 5.73 -24.75 15.84
N GLY A 164 4.99 -25.50 16.68
CA GLY A 164 5.10 -25.50 18.13
C GLY A 164 6.51 -25.63 18.72
N GLY A 165 6.70 -24.91 19.82
CA GLY A 165 7.80 -25.05 20.77
C GLY A 165 7.59 -24.07 21.91
N ASN A 166 7.61 -24.54 23.16
CA ASN A 166 7.67 -23.73 24.39
C ASN A 166 9.03 -23.00 24.53
N GLU A 167 9.62 -22.59 23.43
CA GLU A 167 10.84 -21.80 23.39
C GLU A 167 10.43 -20.42 22.91
N GLY A 168 10.20 -19.54 23.89
CA GLY A 168 10.06 -18.12 23.62
C GLY A 168 11.24 -17.66 22.76
N ILE A 169 10.93 -16.91 21.70
CA ILE A 169 11.96 -16.22 20.94
C ILE A 169 12.66 -15.28 21.92
N SER A 170 13.85 -15.65 22.37
CA SER A 170 14.72 -14.78 23.15
C SER A 170 15.26 -13.72 22.21
N LEU A 171 14.77 -12.49 22.33
CA LEU A 171 15.34 -11.33 21.67
C LEU A 171 16.65 -10.97 22.39
N PRO A 172 17.69 -10.48 21.69
CA PRO A 172 18.83 -9.91 22.36
C PRO A 172 18.38 -8.65 23.12
N GLY A 173 18.30 -8.70 24.46
CA GLY A 173 18.25 -7.48 25.28
C GLY A 173 17.29 -7.37 26.48
N GLY A 174 16.64 -8.41 27.01
CA GLY A 174 15.93 -8.20 28.29
C GLY A 174 15.31 -9.45 28.95
N PRO A 175 15.32 -9.56 30.30
CA PRO A 175 15.13 -10.85 30.96
C PRO A 175 13.70 -11.20 31.39
N ASN A 176 12.65 -10.40 31.15
CA ASN A 176 11.30 -10.77 31.58
C ASN A 176 10.17 -9.93 30.94
N GLN A 177 9.58 -10.40 29.83
CA GLN A 177 8.16 -10.20 29.54
C GLN A 177 7.67 -11.25 28.53
N LEU A 178 7.02 -12.28 29.07
CA LEU A 178 6.39 -13.38 28.34
C LEU A 178 5.04 -12.92 27.79
N PHE A 179 4.82 -13.08 26.48
CA PHE A 179 3.50 -12.99 25.87
C PHE A 179 2.52 -13.95 26.56
N LYS A 180 1.28 -13.51 26.84
CA LYS A 180 0.19 -14.40 27.30
C LYS A 180 -0.59 -14.95 26.08
N PRO A 181 -0.64 -16.29 25.87
CA PRO A 181 -1.33 -16.93 24.74
C PRO A 181 -2.86 -16.88 24.82
N GLY A 182 -3.55 -16.74 23.67
CA GLY A 182 -5.01 -16.86 23.53
C GLY A 182 -5.70 -15.99 22.46
N SER A 183 -4.98 -15.18 21.67
CA SER A 183 -5.52 -14.31 20.61
C SER A 183 -4.55 -14.30 19.40
N PRO A 184 -4.92 -13.81 18.19
CA PRO A 184 -4.31 -14.03 16.84
C PRO A 184 -2.78 -13.86 16.62
N ALA A 185 -1.98 -13.78 17.68
CA ALA A 185 -0.53 -13.66 17.72
C ALA A 185 0.27 -14.91 17.30
N ASP A 186 -0.37 -16.01 16.90
CA ASP A 186 0.35 -17.27 16.60
C ASP A 186 0.85 -17.36 15.14
N PHE A 187 0.45 -16.46 14.26
CA PHE A 187 0.82 -16.48 12.85
C PHE A 187 2.13 -15.74 12.54
N SER A 188 2.92 -16.29 11.61
CA SER A 188 4.23 -15.76 11.21
C SER A 188 4.25 -15.19 9.80
N LYS A 189 3.30 -15.65 8.96
CA LYS A 189 3.14 -15.28 7.55
C LYS A 189 1.75 -15.67 7.06
N GLY A 190 1.31 -15.03 5.98
CA GLY A 190 -0.01 -15.25 5.41
C GLY A 190 -0.19 -14.70 4.01
N VAL A 191 -1.22 -15.16 3.33
CA VAL A 191 -1.73 -14.59 2.07
C VAL A 191 -3.20 -14.27 2.23
N VAL A 192 -3.63 -13.12 1.73
CA VAL A 192 -5.03 -12.71 1.66
C VAL A 192 -5.40 -12.47 0.21
N PHE A 193 -6.45 -13.14 -0.25
CA PHE A 193 -7.02 -12.98 -1.57
C PHE A 193 -8.22 -12.02 -1.52
N TYR A 194 -8.31 -11.10 -2.47
CA TYR A 194 -9.38 -10.12 -2.62
C TYR A 194 -10.21 -10.46 -3.84
N PHE A 195 -11.54 -10.39 -3.71
CA PHE A 195 -12.46 -10.87 -4.72
C PHE A 195 -13.39 -9.78 -5.26
N ARG A 196 -13.70 -9.88 -6.56
CA ARG A 196 -14.78 -9.16 -7.25
C ARG A 196 -15.43 -10.12 -8.23
N ASP A 197 -16.76 -10.23 -8.19
CA ASP A 197 -17.53 -11.14 -9.06
C ASP A 197 -16.96 -12.57 -9.10
N GLN A 198 -16.56 -13.09 -7.93
CA GLN A 198 -15.93 -14.42 -7.74
C GLN A 198 -14.54 -14.60 -8.36
N HIS A 199 -13.89 -13.53 -8.82
CA HIS A 199 -12.53 -13.55 -9.35
C HIS A 199 -11.55 -12.92 -8.36
N ILE A 200 -10.35 -13.50 -8.23
CA ILE A 200 -9.26 -12.89 -7.47
C ILE A 200 -8.80 -11.64 -8.24
N VAL A 201 -8.92 -10.48 -7.61
CA VAL A 201 -8.51 -9.17 -8.17
C VAL A 201 -7.30 -8.58 -7.46
N GLY A 202 -6.98 -9.07 -6.27
CA GLY A 202 -5.80 -8.65 -5.53
C GLY A 202 -5.30 -9.71 -4.56
N VAL A 203 -4.02 -9.58 -4.22
CA VAL A 203 -3.33 -10.47 -3.28
C VAL A 203 -2.46 -9.62 -2.36
N LEU A 204 -2.66 -9.79 -1.04
CA LEU A 204 -1.80 -9.25 -0.01
C LEU A 204 -0.96 -10.38 0.59
N LEU A 205 0.36 -10.21 0.56
CA LEU A 205 1.35 -11.14 1.06
C LEU A 205 1.93 -10.58 2.34
N TRP A 206 1.88 -11.34 3.42
CA TRP A 206 2.52 -11.02 4.69
C TRP A 206 3.66 -12.02 4.93
N ASN A 207 4.90 -11.53 4.99
CA ASN A 207 6.11 -12.34 5.19
C ASN A 207 6.28 -13.47 4.15
N LEU A 208 5.88 -13.21 2.90
CA LEU A 208 5.97 -14.12 1.76
C LEU A 208 6.66 -13.46 0.55
N PRO A 209 7.97 -13.10 0.63
CA PRO A 209 8.65 -12.38 -0.46
C PRO A 209 8.70 -13.16 -1.78
N ARG A 210 8.75 -14.50 -1.71
CA ARG A 210 8.71 -15.38 -2.90
C ARG A 210 7.33 -15.52 -3.53
N GLY A 211 6.27 -15.00 -2.89
CA GLY A 211 4.90 -15.10 -3.38
C GLY A 211 4.57 -14.10 -4.50
N VAL A 212 5.41 -13.11 -4.76
CA VAL A 212 5.10 -12.02 -5.71
C VAL A 212 4.93 -12.51 -7.16
N PRO A 213 5.82 -13.34 -7.73
CA PRO A 213 5.61 -13.87 -9.08
C PRO A 213 4.35 -14.74 -9.18
N VAL A 214 4.02 -15.49 -8.11
CA VAL A 214 2.81 -16.32 -8.03
C VAL A 214 1.57 -15.43 -8.03
N ALA A 215 1.52 -14.39 -7.19
CA ALA A 215 0.44 -13.43 -7.15
C ALA A 215 0.24 -12.73 -8.49
N ARG A 216 1.33 -12.28 -9.15
CA ARG A 216 1.26 -11.70 -10.48
C ARG A 216 0.69 -12.69 -11.49
N GLY A 217 1.19 -13.93 -11.50
CA GLY A 217 0.70 -14.98 -12.40
C GLY A 217 -0.79 -15.30 -12.22
N LEU A 218 -1.29 -15.31 -10.98
CA LEU A 218 -2.73 -15.46 -10.68
C LEU A 218 -3.56 -14.30 -11.25
N LEU A 219 -3.03 -13.08 -11.17
CA LEU A 219 -3.74 -11.88 -11.60
C LEU A 219 -3.61 -11.60 -13.10
N THR A 220 -2.56 -12.08 -13.77
CA THR A 220 -2.32 -11.86 -15.21
C THR A 220 -2.66 -13.06 -16.10
N GLY A 221 -2.71 -14.28 -15.57
CA GLY A 221 -2.82 -15.53 -16.36
C GLY A 221 -4.25 -15.92 -16.79
N GLU A 222 -4.32 -16.83 -17.78
CA GLU A 222 -5.53 -17.45 -18.35
C GLU A 222 -6.32 -18.36 -17.39
N LYS A 223 -5.72 -18.71 -16.24
CA LYS A 223 -6.37 -19.50 -15.19
C LYS A 223 -6.90 -18.56 -14.13
N THR A 224 -8.11 -18.05 -14.34
CA THR A 224 -8.93 -17.50 -13.26
C THR A 224 -9.17 -18.58 -12.21
N GLN A 225 -8.26 -18.68 -11.24
CA GLN A 225 -8.49 -19.50 -10.06
C GLN A 225 -9.50 -18.76 -9.19
N ARG A 226 -10.76 -19.21 -9.27
CA ARG A 226 -11.84 -18.74 -8.40
C ARG A 226 -11.78 -19.39 -7.03
N GLU A 227 -11.02 -20.48 -6.91
CA GLU A 227 -10.94 -21.28 -5.70
C GLU A 227 -9.71 -20.90 -4.86
N PRO A 228 -9.89 -20.15 -3.77
CA PRO A 228 -8.76 -19.75 -2.92
C PRO A 228 -8.00 -20.93 -2.31
N ASN A 229 -8.67 -22.08 -2.10
CA ASN A 229 -8.06 -23.32 -1.60
C ASN A 229 -7.07 -23.96 -2.57
N GLU A 230 -7.20 -23.74 -3.87
CA GLU A 230 -6.21 -24.18 -4.85
C GLU A 230 -5.11 -23.13 -5.03
N ALA A 231 -5.48 -21.85 -5.05
CA ALA A 231 -4.54 -20.75 -5.21
C ALA A 231 -3.52 -20.71 -4.08
N VAL A 232 -3.96 -20.96 -2.84
CA VAL A 232 -3.08 -20.96 -1.66
C VAL A 232 -1.96 -22.00 -1.73
N LYS A 233 -2.18 -23.14 -2.41
CA LYS A 233 -1.18 -24.22 -2.54
C LYS A 233 0.05 -23.80 -3.36
N LEU A 234 -0.07 -22.72 -4.15
CA LEU A 234 1.03 -22.13 -4.90
C LEU A 234 1.93 -21.26 -4.03
N PHE A 235 1.46 -20.87 -2.84
CA PHE A 235 2.23 -20.09 -1.90
C PHE A 235 2.90 -21.03 -0.89
N GLU A 236 4.15 -20.70 -0.56
CA GLU A 236 4.90 -21.42 0.47
C GLU A 236 4.43 -20.97 1.85
N LEU A 237 3.22 -21.36 2.23
CA LEU A 237 2.73 -21.27 3.61
C LEU A 237 3.36 -22.39 4.43
#